data_AF-A0A1V6E475-F1
#
_entry.id   AF-A0A1V6E475-F1
#
_cell.length_a   1.000
_cell.length_b   1.000
_cell.length_c   1.000
_cell.angle_alpha   90.00
_cell.angle_beta   90.00
_cell.angle_gamma   90.00
#
_symmetry.space_group_name_H-M   'P 1'
#
loop_
_entity.id
_entity.type
_entity.pdbx_description
1 polymer ?
#
loop_
_entity_poly.entity_id
_entity_poly.type
_entity_poly.pdbx_seq_one_letter_code
_entity_poly.pdbx_strand_id
1 'polypeptide(L)'
;MLDAISEQLNAVTESLEGFRFRQALERYIDLGRKANVYFDAMKPWTTRKNDLERTGTTLNVCCQVVKGLCYGMMPFFPEGAATLAGMLNLSLPGGGPGGGPDTWREAVQRLEPGWKLETPQVLFPKLDPDRIAELAEQHLQGQAF
;
A
#
# COMPACT_ATOMS: atom_id res chain seq x y z
N MET A 1 -14.29 -2.47 -7.79
CA MET A 1 -13.17 -2.11 -6.88
C MET A 1 -12.11 -3.18 -6.83
N LEU A 2 -12.46 -4.45 -6.57
CA LEU A 2 -11.46 -5.53 -6.54
C LEU A 2 -10.69 -5.68 -7.87
N ASP A 3 -11.35 -5.52 -9.00
CA ASP A 3 -10.70 -5.54 -10.33
C ASP A 3 -9.66 -4.43 -10.52
N ALA A 4 -9.81 -3.31 -9.80
CA ALA A 4 -8.86 -2.20 -9.87
C ALA A 4 -7.48 -2.61 -9.31
N ILE A 5 -7.39 -3.64 -8.47
CA ILE A 5 -6.12 -4.16 -7.96
C ILE A 5 -5.29 -4.72 -9.12
N SER A 6 -5.84 -5.66 -9.88
CA SER A 6 -5.13 -6.28 -11.00
C SER A 6 -4.87 -5.28 -12.13
N GLU A 7 -5.84 -4.42 -12.46
CA GLU A 7 -5.69 -3.37 -13.48
C GLU A 7 -4.52 -2.42 -13.16
N GLN A 8 -4.46 -1.90 -11.93
CA GLN A 8 -3.40 -0.96 -11.54
C GLN A 8 -2.06 -1.66 -11.42
N LEU A 9 -2.01 -2.86 -10.85
CA LEU A 9 -0.75 -3.61 -10.74
C LEU A 9 -0.19 -4.01 -12.11
N ASN A 10 -1.04 -4.32 -13.09
CA ASN A 10 -0.61 -4.53 -14.48
C ASN A 10 -0.05 -3.25 -15.11
N ALA A 11 -0.69 -2.10 -14.88
CA ALA A 11 -0.20 -0.81 -15.36
C ALA A 11 1.12 -0.39 -14.70
N VAL A 12 1.33 -0.76 -13.42
CA VAL A 12 2.61 -0.62 -12.73
C VAL A 12 3.66 -1.49 -13.41
N THR A 13 3.39 -2.77 -13.64
CA THR A 13 4.30 -3.70 -14.33
C THR A 13 4.71 -3.18 -15.70
N GLU A 14 3.75 -2.81 -16.55
CA GLU A 14 4.02 -2.28 -17.89
C GLU A 14 4.92 -1.03 -17.85
N SER A 15 4.72 -0.17 -16.84
CA SER A 15 5.53 1.03 -16.65
C SER A 15 6.94 0.69 -16.16
N LEU A 16 7.09 -0.27 -15.25
CA LEU A 16 8.40 -0.74 -14.76
C LEU A 16 9.22 -1.42 -15.85
N GLU A 17 8.61 -2.33 -16.62
CA GLU A 17 9.23 -3.00 -17.77
C GLU A 17 9.66 -2.00 -18.86
N GLY A 18 8.90 -0.93 -19.02
CA GLY A 18 9.22 0.17 -19.91
C GLY A 18 10.19 1.22 -19.35
N PHE A 19 10.80 0.99 -18.18
CA PHE A 19 11.68 1.94 -17.46
C PHE A 19 11.04 3.31 -17.15
N ARG A 20 9.70 3.37 -17.06
CA ARG A 20 8.92 4.58 -16.75
C ARG A 20 8.61 4.67 -15.25
N PHE A 21 9.64 4.76 -14.41
CA PHE A 21 9.52 4.65 -12.94
C PHE A 21 8.55 5.67 -12.31
N ARG A 22 8.57 6.93 -12.75
CA ARG A 22 7.63 7.97 -12.27
C ARG A 22 6.19 7.57 -12.56
N GLN A 23 5.92 7.09 -13.77
CA GLN A 23 4.59 6.65 -14.16
C GLN A 23 4.17 5.42 -13.34
N ALA A 24 5.07 4.46 -13.11
CA ALA A 24 4.79 3.29 -12.29
C ALA A 24 4.36 3.70 -10.86
N LEU A 25 5.08 4.63 -10.24
CA LEU A 25 4.71 5.16 -8.92
C LEU A 25 3.35 5.88 -8.95
N GLU A 26 3.06 6.67 -9.99
CA GLU A 26 1.77 7.33 -10.15
C GLU A 26 0.60 6.35 -10.27
N ARG A 27 0.79 5.25 -11.02
CA ARG A 27 -0.21 4.16 -11.11
C ARG A 27 -0.45 3.50 -9.76
N TYR A 28 0.63 3.22 -9.00
CA TYR A 28 0.52 2.69 -7.65
C TYR A 28 -0.28 3.62 -6.72
N ILE A 29 0.01 4.92 -6.73
CA ILE A 29 -0.71 5.91 -5.91
C ILE A 29 -2.18 6.01 -6.33
N ASP A 30 -2.51 5.86 -7.62
CA ASP A 30 -3.89 5.91 -8.10
C ASP A 30 -4.77 4.78 -7.54
N LEU A 31 -4.20 3.58 -7.30
CA LEU A 31 -4.91 2.50 -6.59
C LEU A 31 -5.36 2.94 -5.20
N GLY A 32 -4.47 3.59 -4.44
CA GLY A 32 -4.78 4.16 -3.12
C GLY A 32 -5.86 5.25 -3.19
N ARG A 33 -5.82 6.13 -4.20
CA ARG A 33 -6.86 7.14 -4.41
C ARG A 33 -8.22 6.50 -4.69
N LYS A 34 -8.29 5.48 -5.55
CA LYS A 34 -9.53 4.74 -5.83
C LYS A 34 -10.08 4.07 -4.57
N ALA A 35 -9.20 3.49 -3.74
CA ALA A 35 -9.59 2.90 -2.46
C ALA A 35 -10.22 3.93 -1.51
N ASN A 36 -9.63 5.12 -1.40
CA ASN A 36 -10.17 6.21 -0.57
C ASN A 36 -11.54 6.69 -1.08
N VAL A 37 -11.69 6.89 -2.39
CA VAL A 37 -13.00 7.24 -2.99
C VAL A 37 -14.06 6.19 -2.68
N TYR A 38 -13.71 4.90 -2.77
CA TYR A 38 -14.60 3.82 -2.39
C TYR A 38 -14.97 3.87 -0.90
N PHE A 39 -13.98 3.97 -0.01
CA PHE A 39 -14.19 4.02 1.44
C PHE A 39 -15.11 5.19 1.84
N ASP A 40 -14.88 6.36 1.25
CA ASP A 40 -15.67 7.58 1.50
C ASP A 40 -17.10 7.48 0.96
N ALA A 41 -17.29 6.89 -0.22
CA ALA A 41 -18.62 6.65 -0.78
C ALA A 41 -19.43 5.68 0.07
N MET A 42 -18.76 4.67 0.63
CA MET A 42 -19.38 3.60 1.42
C MET A 42 -19.70 3.99 2.87
N LYS A 43 -19.01 5.00 3.42
CA LYS A 43 -19.23 5.56 4.77
C LYS A 43 -19.37 4.48 5.87
N PRO A 44 -18.40 3.56 6.03
CA PRO A 44 -18.49 2.47 7.00
C PRO A 44 -18.66 2.95 8.46
N TRP A 45 -18.15 4.14 8.79
CA TRP A 45 -18.35 4.77 10.10
C TRP A 45 -19.81 5.12 10.42
N THR A 46 -20.64 5.25 9.38
CA THR A 46 -22.08 5.44 9.49
C THR A 46 -22.78 4.08 9.47
N THR A 47 -22.46 3.21 8.51
CA THR A 47 -23.15 1.92 8.36
C THR A 47 -22.94 1.00 9.57
N ARG A 48 -21.84 1.14 10.32
CA ARG A 48 -21.62 0.35 11.55
C ARG A 48 -22.73 0.48 12.59
N LYS A 49 -23.55 1.53 12.52
CA LYS A 49 -24.63 1.80 13.48
C LYS A 49 -25.95 1.12 13.11
N ASN A 50 -26.14 0.77 11.84
CA ASN A 50 -27.42 0.33 11.30
C ASN A 50 -27.36 -0.88 10.35
N ASP A 51 -26.18 -1.21 9.81
CA ASP A 51 -25.95 -2.31 8.87
C ASP A 51 -24.50 -2.82 8.98
N LEU A 52 -24.30 -3.75 9.92
CA LEU A 52 -22.98 -4.35 10.18
C LEU A 52 -22.49 -5.24 9.03
N GLU A 53 -23.40 -5.87 8.29
CA GLU A 53 -23.04 -6.73 7.15
C GLU A 53 -22.42 -5.89 6.03
N ARG A 54 -23.03 -4.73 5.73
CA ARG A 54 -22.49 -3.78 4.76
C ARG A 54 -21.17 -3.17 5.21
N THR A 55 -21.03 -2.86 6.51
CA THR A 55 -19.73 -2.45 7.07
C THR A 55 -18.67 -3.52 6.86
N GLY A 56 -18.98 -4.77 7.19
CA GLY A 56 -18.08 -5.91 7.02
C GLY A 56 -17.63 -6.08 5.57
N THR A 57 -18.55 -5.99 4.63
CA THR A 57 -18.24 -6.06 3.19
C THR A 57 -17.31 -4.92 2.76
N THR A 58 -17.60 -3.69 3.18
CA THR A 58 -16.79 -2.51 2.86
C THR A 58 -15.36 -2.66 3.38
N LEU A 59 -15.22 -3.04 4.66
CA LEU A 59 -13.91 -3.23 5.29
C LEU A 59 -13.15 -4.40 4.66
N ASN A 60 -13.84 -5.50 4.31
CA ASN A 60 -13.22 -6.61 3.60
C ASN A 60 -12.62 -6.14 2.27
N VAL A 61 -13.40 -5.43 1.44
CA VAL A 61 -12.92 -4.89 0.16
C VAL A 61 -11.71 -3.98 0.36
N CYS A 62 -11.75 -3.09 1.36
CA CYS A 62 -10.60 -2.24 1.69
C CYS A 62 -9.37 -3.06 2.09
N CYS A 63 -9.53 -4.11 2.91
CA CYS A 63 -8.41 -4.99 3.27
C CYS A 63 -7.81 -5.71 2.06
N GLN A 64 -8.62 -6.15 1.10
CA GLN A 64 -8.09 -6.73 -0.15
C GLN A 64 -7.26 -5.72 -0.93
N VAL A 65 -7.71 -4.46 -1.01
CA VAL A 65 -6.96 -3.40 -1.69
C VAL A 65 -5.67 -3.05 -0.93
N VAL A 66 -5.70 -3.02 0.40
CA VAL A 66 -4.51 -2.79 1.24
C VAL A 66 -3.50 -3.93 1.05
N LYS A 67 -3.93 -5.20 0.90
CA LYS A 67 -3.05 -6.30 0.49
C LYS A 67 -2.44 -6.04 -0.89
N GLY A 68 -3.25 -5.63 -1.87
CA GLY A 68 -2.75 -5.26 -3.20
C GLY A 68 -1.69 -4.15 -3.17
N LEU A 69 -1.94 -3.10 -2.37
CA LEU A 69 -0.97 -2.02 -2.12
C LEU A 69 0.30 -2.54 -1.44
N CYS A 70 0.19 -3.46 -0.47
CA CYS A 70 1.35 -4.05 0.21
C CYS A 70 2.34 -4.70 -0.78
N TYR A 71 1.85 -5.50 -1.72
CA TYR A 71 2.71 -6.12 -2.75
C TYR A 71 3.18 -5.08 -3.79
N GLY A 72 2.29 -4.22 -4.26
CA GLY A 72 2.63 -3.18 -5.25
C GLY A 72 3.64 -2.14 -4.74
N MET A 73 3.79 -2.02 -3.43
CA MET A 73 4.72 -1.11 -2.76
C MET A 73 6.16 -1.63 -2.73
N MET A 74 6.38 -2.95 -2.82
CA MET A 74 7.71 -3.58 -2.70
C MET A 74 8.81 -2.96 -3.58
N PRO A 75 8.61 -2.65 -4.88
CA PRO A 75 9.65 -2.07 -5.72
C PRO A 75 9.99 -0.60 -5.39
N PHE A 76 9.17 0.08 -4.58
CA PHE A 76 9.35 1.50 -4.26
C PHE A 76 9.73 1.73 -2.79
N PHE A 77 9.09 1.00 -1.88
CA PHE A 77 9.22 1.18 -0.43
C PHE A 77 9.28 -0.20 0.28
N PRO A 78 10.40 -0.94 0.16
CA PRO A 78 10.49 -2.32 0.67
C PRO A 78 10.27 -2.42 2.19
N GLU A 79 10.78 -1.46 2.97
CA GLU A 79 10.58 -1.41 4.43
C GLU A 79 9.12 -1.10 4.81
N GLY A 80 8.47 -0.22 4.04
CA GLY A 80 7.05 0.07 4.19
C GLY A 80 6.20 -1.15 3.86
N ALA A 81 6.57 -1.90 2.82
CA ALA A 81 5.91 -3.17 2.48
C ALA A 81 6.05 -4.21 3.59
N ALA A 82 7.24 -4.40 4.14
CA ALA A 82 7.46 -5.30 5.27
C ALA A 82 6.63 -4.90 6.51
N THR A 83 6.59 -3.61 6.82
CA THR A 83 5.79 -3.07 7.93
C THR A 83 4.30 -3.32 7.74
N LEU A 84 3.77 -3.03 6.54
CA LEU A 84 2.35 -3.25 6.22
C LEU A 84 2.00 -4.74 6.17
N ALA A 85 2.90 -5.58 5.67
CA ALA A 85 2.72 -7.03 5.68
C ALA A 85 2.60 -7.57 7.11
N GLY A 86 3.40 -7.05 8.05
CA GLY A 86 3.27 -7.35 9.48
C GLY A 86 1.86 -7.02 10.01
N MET A 87 1.31 -5.84 9.66
CA MET A 87 -0.06 -5.47 10.04
C MET A 87 -1.12 -6.41 9.44
N LEU A 88 -0.89 -6.89 8.22
CA LEU A 88 -1.77 -7.83 7.53
C LEU A 88 -1.52 -9.30 7.92
N ASN A 89 -0.57 -9.59 8.79
CA ASN A 89 -0.11 -10.93 9.11
C ASN A 89 0.28 -11.76 7.86
N LEU A 90 0.95 -11.09 6.91
CA LEU A 90 1.44 -11.67 5.67
C LEU A 90 2.94 -11.88 5.75
N SER A 91 3.40 -12.98 5.14
CA SER A 91 4.83 -13.18 4.88
C SER A 91 5.12 -12.71 3.46
N LEU A 92 5.88 -11.61 3.33
CA LEU A 92 6.37 -11.21 2.03
C LEU A 92 7.51 -12.14 1.61
N PRO A 93 7.53 -12.56 0.34
CA PRO A 93 8.61 -13.35 -0.22
C PRO A 93 9.90 -12.53 -0.20
N GLY A 94 11.00 -13.19 0.13
CA GLY A 94 12.33 -12.62 -0.10
C GLY A 94 12.57 -12.45 -1.61
N GLY A 95 13.25 -11.36 -1.97
CA GLY A 95 13.70 -11.11 -3.34
C GLY A 95 14.86 -10.12 -3.31
N GLY A 96 15.89 -10.40 -4.09
CA GLY A 96 17.08 -9.57 -4.20
C GLY A 96 17.56 -9.46 -5.64
N PRO A 97 18.77 -8.94 -5.89
CA PRO A 97 19.33 -8.79 -7.24
C PRO A 97 19.37 -10.10 -8.05
N GLY A 98 19.41 -11.26 -7.36
CA GLY A 98 19.38 -12.59 -7.98
C GLY A 98 17.98 -13.12 -8.33
N GLY A 99 16.94 -12.31 -8.14
CA GLY A 99 15.54 -12.71 -8.34
C GLY A 99 14.90 -13.34 -7.11
N GLY A 100 13.66 -13.78 -7.27
CA GLY A 100 12.81 -14.39 -6.27
C GLY A 100 11.52 -14.93 -6.92
N PRO A 101 10.65 -15.61 -6.16
CA PRO A 101 9.37 -16.07 -6.69
C PRO A 101 8.53 -14.89 -7.19
N ASP A 102 7.88 -15.05 -8.35
CA ASP A 102 6.87 -14.10 -8.82
C ASP A 102 5.67 -14.14 -7.87
N THR A 103 5.50 -13.04 -7.15
CA THR A 103 4.45 -12.89 -6.14
C THR A 103 3.51 -11.74 -6.45
N TRP A 104 3.57 -11.22 -7.67
CA TRP A 104 2.56 -10.28 -8.17
C TRP A 104 1.17 -10.92 -8.16
N ARG A 105 1.10 -12.23 -8.36
CA ARG A 105 -0.13 -13.03 -8.25
C ARG A 105 -0.68 -13.09 -6.83
N GLU A 106 0.17 -13.02 -5.80
CA GLU A 106 -0.27 -13.03 -4.41
C GLU A 106 -1.10 -11.79 -4.06
N ALA A 107 -0.80 -10.66 -4.73
CA ALA A 107 -1.51 -9.40 -4.54
C ALA A 107 -3.01 -9.47 -4.88
N VAL A 108 -3.41 -10.39 -5.78
CA VAL A 108 -4.80 -10.57 -6.22
C VAL A 108 -5.49 -11.77 -5.58
N GLN A 109 -4.75 -12.63 -4.86
CA GLN A 109 -5.35 -13.67 -4.04
C GLN A 109 -6.09 -13.04 -2.86
N ARG A 110 -7.31 -13.49 -2.60
CA ARG A 110 -8.14 -12.89 -1.55
C ARG A 110 -7.69 -13.33 -0.16
N LEU A 111 -7.78 -12.42 0.80
CA LEU A 111 -7.78 -12.76 2.21
C LEU A 111 -9.09 -13.49 2.53
N GLU A 112 -8.99 -14.66 3.14
CA GLU A 112 -10.14 -15.46 3.56
C GLU A 112 -10.92 -14.78 4.70
N PRO A 113 -12.24 -14.99 4.81
CA PRO A 113 -13.01 -14.56 5.96
C PRO A 113 -12.42 -15.10 7.28
N GLY A 114 -12.33 -14.25 8.30
CA GLY A 114 -11.72 -14.60 9.58
C GLY A 114 -10.20 -14.48 9.62
N TRP A 115 -9.56 -13.99 8.55
CA TRP A 115 -8.14 -13.65 8.55
C TRP A 115 -7.80 -12.69 9.69
N LYS A 116 -6.77 -13.03 10.47
CA LYS A 116 -6.35 -12.23 11.62
C LYS A 116 -5.43 -11.10 11.16
N LEU A 117 -5.81 -9.88 11.52
CA LEU A 117 -4.99 -8.69 11.33
C LEU A 117 -4.33 -8.34 12.66
N GLU A 118 -3.11 -7.80 12.58
CA GLU A 118 -2.44 -7.21 13.73
C GLU A 118 -2.94 -5.77 13.96
N THR A 119 -2.54 -5.18 15.09
CA THR A 119 -2.96 -3.81 15.41
C THR A 119 -2.41 -2.82 14.38
N PRO A 120 -3.25 -2.02 13.69
CA PRO A 120 -2.76 -1.04 12.73
C PRO A 120 -1.91 0.03 13.41
N GLN A 121 -0.80 0.39 12.75
CA GLN A 121 0.06 1.50 13.15
C GLN A 121 0.20 2.49 12.00
N VAL A 122 0.67 3.71 12.31
CA VAL A 122 0.98 4.70 11.28
C VAL A 122 2.11 4.15 10.41
N LEU A 123 1.84 3.96 9.12
CA LEU A 123 2.81 3.41 8.18
C LEU A 123 3.88 4.44 7.79
N PHE A 124 3.45 5.68 7.51
CA PHE A 124 4.33 6.78 7.13
C PHE A 124 4.08 7.97 8.06
N PRO A 125 5.01 8.29 8.97
CA PRO A 125 4.87 9.47 9.82
C PRO A 125 4.97 10.74 8.98
N LYS A 126 4.28 11.78 9.42
CA LYS A 126 4.38 13.11 8.79
C LYS A 126 5.81 13.64 9.00
N LEU A 127 6.36 14.27 7.97
CA LEU A 127 7.64 14.96 8.09
C LEU A 127 7.48 16.21 8.96
N ASP A 128 8.39 16.37 9.92
CA ASP A 128 8.45 17.53 10.80
C ASP A 128 9.11 18.72 10.07
N PRO A 129 8.40 19.85 9.87
CA PRO A 129 8.95 21.02 9.20
C PRO A 129 10.23 21.56 9.84
N ASP A 130 10.33 21.51 11.17
CA ASP A 130 11.49 22.04 11.89
C ASP A 130 12.72 21.15 11.63
N ARG A 131 12.50 19.82 11.64
CA ARG A 131 13.55 18.86 11.27
C ARG A 131 13.99 19.01 9.81
N ILE A 132 13.07 19.29 8.89
CA ILE A 132 13.40 19.56 7.49
C ILE A 132 14.30 20.81 7.38
N ALA A 133 13.96 21.88 8.09
CA ALA A 133 14.73 23.12 8.08
C ALA A 133 16.14 22.91 8.65
N GLU A 134 16.26 22.18 9.75
CA GLU A 134 17.55 21.83 10.37
C GLU A 134 18.45 21.03 9.40
N LEU A 135 17.90 20.01 8.74
CA LEU A 135 18.64 19.21 7.75
C LEU A 135 19.07 20.04 6.54
N ALA A 136 18.23 20.98 6.10
CA ALA A 136 18.57 21.89 5.00
C ALA A 136 19.73 22.83 5.39
N GLU A 137 19.76 23.32 6.63
CA GLU A 137 20.86 24.15 7.14
C GLU A 137 22.16 23.35 7.25
N GLN A 138 22.11 22.13 7.81
CA GLN A 138 23.26 21.22 7.87
C GLN A 138 23.84 20.94 6.47
N HIS A 139 22.97 20.74 5.47
CA HIS A 139 23.39 20.56 4.09
C HIS A 139 24.11 21.78 3.52
N LEU A 140 23.57 22.99 3.74
CA LEU A 140 24.21 24.24 3.31
C LEU A 140 25.57 24.49 3.97
N GLN A 141 25.75 24.01 5.21
CA GLN A 141 27.00 24.11 5.96
C GLN A 141 28.01 22.99 5.61
N GLY A 142 27.67 22.08 4.69
CA GLY A 142 28.52 20.94 4.33
C GLY A 142 28.63 19.88 5.44
N GLN A 143 27.69 19.86 6.38
CA GLN A 143 27.62 18.92 7.50
C GLN A 143 26.66 17.75 7.24
N ALA A 144 25.93 17.78 6.11
CA ALA A 144 25.17 16.63 5.63
C ALA A 144 26.13 15.63 4.95
N PHE A 145 26.08 14.37 5.38
CA PHE A 145 26.80 13.26 4.74
C PHE A 145 26.33 13.03 3.30
#